data_AF-A0AAN8NI97-F1
#
_entry.id   AF-A0AAN8NI97-F1
#
_cell.length_a   1.000
_cell.length_b   1.000
_cell.length_c   1.000
_cell.angle_alpha   90.00
_cell.angle_beta   90.00
_cell.angle_gamma   90.00
#
_symmetry.space_group_name_H-M   'P 1'
#
loop_
_entity.id
_entity.type
_entity.pdbx_description
1 polymer ?
#
loop_
_entity_poly.entity_id
_entity_poly.type
_entity_poly.pdbx_seq_one_letter_code
_entity_poly.pdbx_strand_id
1 'polypeptide(L)'
;MPRLRTTSLHTSNSSTSLTSKSDINPSSTTDLSPTHLSYQFSRVNQTTSTKMADEEYDAEHAAELKRKRAFRKFSYRGIDLEQLLDLTSEQLRDVVHARARRRFNRGLKRRPMGLIKKLRKAKQEAKPNEKPDIVKTHLRNMIVVPEMIGSVIGIYSGKVFNQVEIKAEMVGHYLGEFSISYSPVKHGRPGIGATHSSRFIPLK
;
A
#
# COMPACT_ATOMS: atom_id res chain seq x y z
N MET A 1 10.86 -56.53 21.61
CA MET A 1 12.12 -55.98 21.03
C MET A 1 11.81 -55.47 19.63
N PRO A 2 12.39 -54.37 19.11
CA PRO A 2 13.37 -53.44 19.68
C PRO A 2 12.84 -52.00 19.93
N ARG A 3 13.46 -51.35 20.92
CA ARG A 3 13.46 -49.89 21.22
C ARG A 3 14.30 -49.15 20.20
N LEU A 4 14.00 -47.86 19.92
CA LEU A 4 14.96 -46.74 19.85
C LEU A 4 14.15 -45.42 19.98
N ARG A 5 14.23 -44.72 21.13
CA ARG A 5 15.19 -43.68 21.57
C ARG A 5 14.73 -42.26 21.24
N THR A 6 14.26 -41.59 22.30
CA THR A 6 14.11 -40.15 22.48
C THR A 6 15.47 -39.48 22.70
N THR A 7 15.59 -38.19 22.38
CA THR A 7 16.40 -37.10 23.02
C THR A 7 16.41 -35.90 22.05
N SER A 8 15.66 -34.82 22.28
CA SER A 8 15.93 -33.65 23.15
C SER A 8 17.08 -32.74 22.67
N LEU A 9 16.66 -31.64 22.01
CA LEU A 9 17.11 -30.24 22.11
C LEU A 9 18.55 -29.97 22.59
N HIS A 10 19.34 -29.36 21.70
CA HIS A 10 20.52 -28.57 22.05
C HIS A 10 20.17 -27.08 21.93
N THR A 11 20.47 -26.31 22.98
CA THR A 11 20.50 -24.84 23.00
C THR A 11 21.86 -24.37 23.50
N SER A 12 22.18 -23.11 23.18
CA SER A 12 23.32 -22.29 23.62
C SER A 12 24.66 -22.59 22.90
N ASN A 13 25.54 -21.64 22.62
CA ASN A 13 25.53 -20.19 22.77
C ASN A 13 26.61 -19.58 21.85
N SER A 14 26.41 -18.32 21.54
CA SER A 14 27.31 -17.36 20.91
C SER A 14 28.78 -17.42 21.35
N SER A 15 29.70 -17.36 20.39
CA SER A 15 30.99 -16.67 20.56
C SER A 15 31.41 -16.01 19.24
N THR A 16 31.33 -14.68 19.21
CA THR A 16 31.90 -13.84 18.16
C THR A 16 33.24 -13.32 18.64
N SER A 17 34.32 -13.66 17.93
CA SER A 17 35.58 -12.92 17.99
C SER A 17 36.33 -13.10 16.68
N LEU A 18 36.23 -12.12 15.78
CA LEU A 18 37.24 -11.91 14.75
C LEU A 18 37.65 -10.45 14.74
N THR A 19 38.96 -10.32 14.92
CA THR A 19 39.80 -9.18 15.16
C THR A 19 39.96 -8.30 13.93
N SER A 20 40.04 -7.00 14.20
CA SER A 20 40.55 -5.93 13.33
C SER A 20 41.98 -6.17 12.85
N LYS A 21 42.23 -5.93 11.56
CA LYS A 21 43.47 -5.46 10.89
C LYS A 21 43.04 -5.07 9.47
N SER A 22 43.00 -3.82 9.00
CA SER A 22 44.00 -2.75 8.86
C SER A 22 45.19 -3.13 7.96
N ASP A 23 45.00 -3.02 6.64
CA ASP A 23 46.06 -2.90 5.62
C ASP A 23 45.50 -1.92 4.56
N ILE A 24 45.87 -0.63 4.59
CA ILE A 24 47.00 0.00 3.88
C ILE A 24 46.87 -0.16 2.34
N ASN A 25 46.35 0.88 1.68
CA ASN A 25 46.51 1.09 0.24
C ASN A 25 47.61 2.14 0.01
N PRO A 26 48.64 1.87 -0.82
CA PRO A 26 49.57 2.90 -1.24
C PRO A 26 49.04 3.65 -2.46
N SER A 27 49.18 4.97 -2.38
CA SER A 27 49.04 5.96 -3.44
C SER A 27 49.94 5.69 -4.66
N SER A 28 49.42 5.88 -5.86
CA SER A 28 50.21 6.36 -7.01
C SER A 28 49.52 7.56 -7.67
N THR A 29 50.31 8.62 -7.74
CA THR A 29 50.08 9.93 -8.34
C THR A 29 50.42 9.94 -9.84
N THR A 30 49.93 10.99 -10.52
CA THR A 30 50.35 11.57 -11.83
C THR A 30 50.02 10.74 -13.08
N ASP A 31 49.20 11.22 -14.02
CA ASP A 31 49.58 12.29 -14.95
C ASP A 31 48.46 13.30 -15.30
N LEU A 32 48.89 14.56 -15.39
CA LEU A 32 48.15 15.72 -15.90
C LEU A 32 48.83 16.18 -17.20
N SER A 33 48.05 16.54 -18.21
CA SER A 33 48.42 17.64 -19.14
C SER A 33 47.21 18.12 -19.97
N PRO A 34 47.21 19.39 -20.46
CA PRO A 34 46.12 20.33 -20.20
C PRO A 34 45.52 20.96 -21.47
N THR A 35 44.25 21.38 -21.42
CA THR A 35 43.81 22.56 -22.18
C THR A 35 42.92 23.46 -21.35
N HIS A 36 43.20 24.74 -21.52
CA HIS A 36 43.02 25.86 -20.63
C HIS A 36 41.85 26.70 -21.15
N LEU A 37 40.80 26.88 -20.34
CA LEU A 37 39.89 28.01 -20.48
C LEU A 37 39.88 28.75 -19.15
N SER A 38 40.84 29.66 -19.03
CA SER A 38 40.90 30.69 -18.00
C SER A 38 39.69 31.60 -18.13
N TYR A 39 38.85 31.61 -17.10
CA TYR A 39 38.02 32.77 -16.79
C TYR A 39 38.56 33.37 -15.50
N GLN A 40 39.18 34.53 -15.62
CA GLN A 40 39.63 35.38 -14.54
C GLN A 40 38.42 35.78 -13.68
N PHE A 41 38.33 35.28 -12.46
CA PHE A 41 37.43 35.84 -11.45
C PHE A 41 38.28 36.57 -10.41
N SER A 42 38.41 37.87 -10.62
CA SER A 42 38.95 38.80 -9.64
C SER A 42 38.10 38.75 -8.38
N ARG A 43 38.73 38.37 -7.26
CA ARG A 43 38.17 38.49 -5.91
C ARG A 43 37.89 39.97 -5.60
N VAL A 44 36.62 40.30 -5.45
CA VAL A 44 36.19 41.41 -4.59
C VAL A 44 35.50 40.78 -3.39
N ASN A 45 36.26 40.63 -2.31
CA ASN A 45 35.66 40.44 -0.99
C ASN A 45 35.10 41.80 -0.55
N GLN A 46 33.78 41.92 -0.54
CA GLN A 46 33.10 42.86 0.35
C GLN A 46 32.00 42.12 1.09
N THR A 47 32.13 42.23 2.40
CA THR A 47 31.19 41.83 3.44
C THR A 47 29.81 42.42 3.19
N THR A 48 28.83 41.58 2.86
CA THR A 48 27.42 41.89 3.09
C THR A 48 26.76 40.70 3.77
N SER A 49 26.69 40.80 5.10
CA SER A 49 25.51 40.50 5.92
C SER A 49 24.62 39.35 5.43
N THR A 50 24.66 38.26 6.18
CA THR A 50 23.51 37.38 6.46
C THR A 50 22.18 38.13 6.46
N LYS A 51 21.40 37.97 5.38
CA LYS A 51 19.94 38.07 5.36
C LYS A 51 19.44 37.10 4.28
N MET A 52 19.46 35.80 4.61
CA MET A 52 18.53 34.88 3.96
C MET A 52 17.15 35.40 4.36
N ALA A 53 16.43 35.94 3.39
CA ALA A 53 15.09 36.43 3.57
C ALA A 53 14.26 35.34 4.23
N ASP A 54 13.64 35.69 5.36
CA ASP A 54 12.48 35.00 5.86
C ASP A 54 11.45 35.03 4.72
N GLU A 55 11.38 33.95 3.93
CA GLU A 55 10.20 33.66 3.14
C GLU A 55 9.09 33.41 4.16
N GLU A 56 8.37 34.48 4.48
CA GLU A 56 7.23 34.48 5.36
C GLU A 56 6.28 33.39 4.88
N TYR A 57 6.15 32.32 5.68
CA TYR A 57 5.24 31.22 5.40
C TYR A 57 3.82 31.76 5.57
N ASP A 58 3.29 32.33 4.49
CA ASP A 58 1.96 32.92 4.46
C ASP A 58 0.92 31.80 4.56
N ALA A 59 0.49 31.55 5.79
CA ALA A 59 -0.45 30.48 6.13
C ALA A 59 -1.78 30.64 5.39
N GLU A 60 -2.15 31.88 5.03
CA GLU A 60 -3.36 32.18 4.26
C GLU A 60 -3.19 31.78 2.80
N HIS A 61 -2.06 32.11 2.18
CA HIS A 61 -1.74 31.69 0.81
C HIS A 61 -1.61 30.16 0.70
N ALA A 62 -1.04 29.50 1.71
CA ALA A 62 -0.99 28.03 1.80
C ALA A 62 -2.38 27.40 2.00
N ALA A 63 -3.25 28.02 2.81
CA ALA A 63 -4.64 27.58 3.01
C ALA A 63 -5.50 27.82 1.77
N GLU A 64 -5.28 28.91 1.03
CA GLU A 64 -5.89 29.16 -0.25
C GLU A 64 -5.43 28.18 -1.32
N LEU A 65 -4.13 27.87 -1.42
CA LEU A 65 -3.63 26.82 -2.29
C LEU A 65 -4.23 25.44 -1.92
N LYS A 66 -4.51 25.20 -0.63
CA LYS A 66 -5.21 23.99 -0.15
C LYS A 66 -6.71 23.98 -0.49
N ARG A 67 -7.39 25.14 -0.51
CA ARG A 67 -8.78 25.29 -0.98
C ARG A 67 -8.88 25.23 -2.52
N LYS A 68 -7.94 25.87 -3.23
CA LYS A 68 -7.79 25.91 -4.69
C LYS A 68 -7.33 24.58 -5.27
N ARG A 69 -6.60 23.76 -4.50
CA ARG A 69 -6.54 22.30 -4.71
C ARG A 69 -7.94 21.76 -4.50
N ALA A 70 -8.77 21.90 -5.54
CA ALA A 70 -10.15 21.49 -5.53
C ALA A 70 -10.22 20.04 -5.08
N PHE A 71 -10.70 19.81 -3.85
CA PHE A 71 -11.13 18.49 -3.44
C PHE A 71 -12.20 18.09 -4.44
N ARG A 72 -11.83 17.21 -5.37
CA ARG A 72 -12.74 16.71 -6.40
C ARG A 72 -13.84 15.99 -5.65
N LYS A 73 -15.02 16.63 -5.55
CA LYS A 73 -16.18 16.03 -4.91
C LYS A 73 -16.43 14.68 -5.60
N PHE A 74 -16.42 13.62 -4.81
CA PHE A 74 -16.66 12.29 -5.36
C PHE A 74 -18.13 12.19 -5.76
N SER A 75 -18.36 11.86 -7.03
CA SER A 75 -19.68 11.50 -7.53
C SER A 75 -19.62 10.12 -8.18
N TYR A 76 -20.62 9.30 -7.91
CA TYR A 76 -20.78 7.98 -8.51
C TYR A 76 -21.87 8.06 -9.58
N ARG A 77 -21.47 8.02 -10.87
CA ARG A 77 -22.40 8.04 -12.02
C ARG A 77 -23.38 9.23 -11.98
N GLY A 78 -22.90 10.40 -11.55
CA GLY A 78 -23.69 11.63 -11.43
C GLY A 78 -24.42 11.81 -10.11
N ILE A 79 -24.24 10.89 -9.15
CA ILE A 79 -24.81 10.99 -7.80
C ILE A 79 -23.72 11.42 -6.83
N ASP A 80 -23.96 12.49 -6.07
CA ASP A 80 -23.01 13.00 -5.08
C ASP A 80 -22.89 12.07 -3.88
N LEU A 81 -21.80 12.19 -3.12
CA LEU A 81 -21.51 11.33 -1.97
C LEU A 81 -22.62 11.35 -0.90
N GLU A 82 -23.16 12.53 -0.59
CA GLU A 82 -24.22 12.68 0.42
C GLU A 82 -25.48 11.91 -0.01
N GLN A 83 -25.92 12.14 -1.24
CA GLN A 83 -27.05 11.43 -1.82
C GLN A 83 -26.79 9.91 -1.94
N LEU A 84 -25.55 9.51 -2.26
CA LEU A 84 -25.14 8.11 -2.37
C LEU A 84 -25.27 7.35 -1.03
N LEU A 85 -25.00 8.02 0.09
CA LEU A 85 -25.11 7.40 1.43
C LEU A 85 -26.56 7.12 1.83
N ASP A 86 -27.50 7.95 1.35
CA ASP A 86 -28.93 7.79 1.61
C ASP A 86 -29.62 6.81 0.66
N LEU A 87 -28.93 6.37 -0.40
CA LEU A 87 -29.50 5.42 -1.37
C LEU A 87 -29.75 4.05 -0.75
N THR A 88 -30.95 3.54 -0.98
CA THR A 88 -31.31 2.16 -0.66
C THR A 88 -30.61 1.17 -1.61
N SER A 89 -30.49 -0.08 -1.16
CA SER A 89 -29.92 -1.17 -1.99
C SER A 89 -30.70 -1.39 -3.30
N GLU A 90 -31.99 -1.08 -3.31
CA GLU A 90 -32.86 -1.23 -4.49
C GLU A 90 -32.62 -0.12 -5.51
N GLN A 91 -32.46 1.12 -5.08
CA GLN A 91 -32.15 2.24 -5.98
C GLN A 91 -30.73 2.11 -6.55
N LEU A 92 -29.78 1.64 -5.73
CA LEU A 92 -28.39 1.39 -6.16
C LEU A 92 -28.32 0.40 -7.33
N ARG A 93 -29.21 -0.61 -7.36
CA ARG A 93 -29.28 -1.64 -8.39
C ARG A 93 -29.31 -1.06 -9.81
N ASP A 94 -30.06 0.01 -10.00
CA ASP A 94 -30.33 0.56 -11.33
C ASP A 94 -29.15 1.39 -11.85
N VAL A 95 -28.33 1.88 -10.93
CA VAL A 95 -27.15 2.71 -11.20
C VAL A 95 -25.89 1.86 -11.41
N VAL A 96 -25.77 0.70 -10.74
CA VAL A 96 -24.58 -0.18 -10.87
C VAL A 96 -24.51 -0.94 -12.20
N HIS A 97 -23.34 -1.52 -12.47
CA HIS A 97 -23.07 -2.31 -13.67
C HIS A 97 -23.92 -3.60 -13.74
N ALA A 98 -24.09 -4.16 -14.95
CA ALA A 98 -25.02 -5.26 -15.23
C ALA A 98 -24.82 -6.50 -14.33
N ARG A 99 -23.56 -6.91 -14.07
CA ARG A 99 -23.27 -8.05 -13.18
C ARG A 99 -23.70 -7.79 -11.72
N ALA A 100 -23.48 -6.58 -11.19
CA ALA A 100 -23.93 -6.19 -9.86
C ALA A 100 -25.47 -6.14 -9.79
N ARG A 101 -26.11 -5.53 -10.80
CA ARG A 101 -27.57 -5.52 -10.97
C ARG A 101 -28.18 -6.92 -10.94
N ARG A 102 -27.61 -7.86 -11.70
CA ARG A 102 -28.03 -9.27 -11.72
C ARG A 102 -27.90 -9.94 -10.34
N ARG A 103 -26.91 -9.56 -9.53
CA ARG A 103 -26.75 -10.11 -8.17
C ARG A 103 -27.79 -9.56 -7.21
N PHE A 104 -28.10 -8.27 -7.26
CA PHE A 104 -29.19 -7.67 -6.49
C PHE A 104 -30.54 -8.28 -6.88
N ASN A 105 -30.83 -8.47 -8.18
CA ASN A 105 -32.05 -9.12 -8.65
C ASN A 105 -32.21 -10.58 -8.20
N ARG A 106 -31.10 -11.29 -8.00
CA ARG A 106 -31.12 -12.65 -7.45
C ARG A 106 -31.27 -12.69 -5.92
N GLY A 107 -31.21 -11.53 -5.28
CA GLY A 107 -31.29 -11.37 -3.85
C GLY A 107 -29.98 -11.60 -3.11
N LEU A 108 -29.79 -10.81 -2.04
CA LEU A 108 -28.73 -11.00 -1.06
C LEU A 108 -29.20 -11.99 0.00
N LYS A 109 -28.62 -13.20 0.00
CA LYS A 109 -28.95 -14.26 0.97
C LYS A 109 -28.57 -13.88 2.41
N ARG A 110 -28.92 -14.74 3.38
CA ARG A 110 -28.63 -14.57 4.82
C ARG A 110 -27.18 -14.22 5.15
N ARG A 111 -26.19 -14.80 4.46
CA ARG A 111 -24.75 -14.57 4.72
C ARG A 111 -24.33 -13.10 4.44
N PRO A 112 -24.57 -12.54 3.24
CA PRO A 112 -24.44 -11.10 2.96
C PRO A 112 -25.12 -10.19 3.99
N MET A 113 -26.38 -10.44 4.33
CA MET A 113 -27.13 -9.62 5.30
C MET A 113 -26.50 -9.67 6.70
N GLY A 114 -26.01 -10.84 7.11
CA GLY A 114 -25.28 -10.99 8.37
C GLY A 114 -23.98 -10.17 8.41
N LEU A 115 -23.29 -10.00 7.27
CA LEU A 115 -22.11 -9.14 7.20
C LEU A 115 -22.47 -7.67 7.37
N ILE A 116 -23.49 -7.19 6.66
CA ILE A 116 -23.97 -5.79 6.78
C ILE A 116 -24.37 -5.48 8.22
N LYS A 117 -25.11 -6.38 8.88
CA LYS A 117 -25.50 -6.21 10.29
C LYS A 117 -24.29 -6.07 11.22
N LYS A 118 -23.24 -6.88 11.01
CA LYS A 118 -21.99 -6.78 11.79
C LYS A 118 -21.25 -5.46 11.56
N LEU A 119 -21.20 -5.00 10.32
CA LEU A 119 -20.56 -3.73 9.97
C LEU A 119 -21.31 -2.53 10.55
N ARG A 120 -22.65 -2.55 10.49
CA ARG A 120 -23.49 -1.55 11.14
C ARG A 120 -23.22 -1.47 12.64
N LYS A 121 -23.13 -2.63 13.30
CA LYS A 121 -22.80 -2.70 14.73
C LYS A 121 -21.40 -2.12 15.01
N ALA A 122 -20.38 -2.53 14.27
CA ALA A 122 -19.01 -2.04 14.44
C ALA A 122 -18.91 -0.52 14.22
N LYS A 123 -19.66 0.03 13.25
CA LYS A 123 -19.70 1.48 12.99
C LYS A 123 -20.41 2.26 14.10
N GLN A 124 -21.40 1.67 14.78
CA GLN A 124 -22.10 2.27 15.90
C GLN A 124 -21.30 2.23 17.21
N GLU A 125 -20.52 1.17 17.43
CA GLU A 125 -19.68 1.00 18.62
C GLU A 125 -18.38 1.83 18.56
N ALA A 126 -17.99 2.27 17.36
CA ALA A 126 -16.81 3.11 17.17
C ALA A 126 -17.00 4.48 17.82
N LYS A 127 -15.95 4.96 18.51
CA LYS A 127 -15.93 6.33 19.04
C LYS A 127 -15.86 7.35 17.90
N PRO A 128 -16.38 8.57 18.11
CA PRO A 128 -16.22 9.63 17.13
C PRO A 128 -14.73 9.86 16.83
N ASN A 129 -14.38 9.93 15.54
CA ASN A 129 -13.02 10.03 14.98
C ASN A 129 -12.11 8.79 15.08
N GLU A 130 -12.58 7.66 15.63
CA GLU A 130 -11.83 6.41 15.60
C GLU A 130 -12.30 5.51 14.45
N LYS A 131 -11.38 4.71 13.90
CA LYS A 131 -11.73 3.72 12.88
C LYS A 131 -12.53 2.59 13.52
N PRO A 132 -13.59 2.10 12.87
CA PRO A 132 -14.38 1.00 13.42
C PRO A 132 -13.57 -0.30 13.44
N ASP A 133 -13.99 -1.20 14.34
CA ASP A 133 -13.37 -2.52 14.50
C ASP A 133 -13.42 -3.35 13.22
N ILE A 134 -12.35 -4.13 13.01
CA ILE A 134 -12.16 -4.92 11.81
C ILE A 134 -13.12 -6.11 11.80
N VAL A 135 -14.02 -6.15 10.82
CA VAL A 135 -14.92 -7.29 10.60
C VAL A 135 -14.32 -8.24 9.56
N LYS A 136 -13.96 -9.45 9.99
CA LYS A 136 -13.40 -10.50 9.11
C LYS A 136 -14.49 -11.20 8.30
N THR A 137 -14.24 -11.41 7.00
CA THR A 137 -15.18 -12.09 6.09
C THR A 137 -14.47 -12.94 5.04
N HIS A 138 -15.12 -14.06 4.69
CA HIS A 138 -14.75 -14.90 3.54
C HIS A 138 -15.59 -14.57 2.30
N LEU A 139 -16.56 -13.66 2.41
CA LEU A 139 -17.52 -13.35 1.34
C LEU A 139 -16.89 -12.43 0.28
N ARG A 140 -15.97 -12.97 -0.53
CA ARG A 140 -15.34 -12.25 -1.65
C ARG A 140 -16.34 -11.87 -2.76
N ASN A 141 -17.50 -12.51 -2.80
CA ASN A 141 -18.56 -12.30 -3.79
C ASN A 141 -19.62 -11.25 -3.37
N MET A 142 -19.38 -10.55 -2.27
CA MET A 142 -20.24 -9.45 -1.80
C MET A 142 -19.93 -8.17 -2.58
N ILE A 143 -20.96 -7.41 -2.94
CA ILE A 143 -20.84 -6.09 -3.56
C ILE A 143 -20.74 -5.04 -2.46
N VAL A 144 -19.89 -4.04 -2.65
CA VAL A 144 -19.81 -2.89 -1.73
C VAL A 144 -21.08 -2.04 -1.87
N VAL A 145 -21.85 -1.97 -0.79
CA VAL A 145 -23.06 -1.15 -0.65
C VAL A 145 -22.69 0.16 0.03
N PRO A 146 -23.35 1.31 -0.28
CA PRO A 146 -23.04 2.61 0.33
C PRO A 146 -23.00 2.61 1.87
N GLU A 147 -23.87 1.83 2.52
CA GLU A 147 -23.86 1.67 3.99
C GLU A 147 -22.51 1.21 4.57
N MET A 148 -21.69 0.52 3.77
CA MET A 148 -20.39 -0.02 4.17
C MET A 148 -19.27 1.02 4.12
N ILE A 149 -19.52 2.21 3.56
CA ILE A 149 -18.50 3.27 3.45
C ILE A 149 -18.02 3.68 4.84
N GLY A 150 -16.70 3.77 4.99
CA GLY A 150 -16.02 4.07 6.26
C GLY A 150 -15.85 2.86 7.19
N SER A 151 -16.30 1.66 6.81
CA SER A 151 -16.06 0.44 7.57
C SER A 151 -14.70 -0.19 7.22
N VAL A 152 -14.09 -0.89 8.17
CA VAL A 152 -12.86 -1.66 7.95
C VAL A 152 -13.19 -3.15 7.85
N ILE A 153 -12.88 -3.77 6.71
CA ILE A 153 -13.22 -5.16 6.42
C ILE A 153 -11.94 -5.98 6.24
N GLY A 154 -11.84 -7.08 6.98
CA GLY A 154 -10.81 -8.10 6.75
C GLY A 154 -11.26 -9.08 5.67
N ILE A 155 -10.75 -8.96 4.44
CA ILE A 155 -11.15 -9.79 3.30
C ILE A 155 -10.18 -10.97 3.18
N TYR A 156 -10.70 -12.20 3.27
CA TYR A 156 -9.88 -13.39 3.14
C TYR A 156 -9.30 -13.54 1.73
N SER A 157 -7.97 -13.58 1.62
CA SER A 157 -7.22 -13.77 0.37
C SER A 157 -7.08 -15.26 -0.01
N GLY A 158 -7.18 -16.17 0.97
CA GLY A 158 -6.87 -17.60 0.81
C GLY A 158 -5.87 -18.11 1.85
N LYS A 159 -5.13 -17.20 2.48
CA LYS A 159 -4.17 -17.45 3.56
C LYS A 159 -4.33 -16.48 4.73
N VAL A 160 -4.50 -15.20 4.43
CA VAL A 160 -4.60 -14.11 5.40
C VAL A 160 -5.86 -13.27 5.17
N PHE A 161 -6.26 -12.51 6.19
CA PHE A 161 -7.30 -11.49 6.08
C PHE A 161 -6.65 -10.14 5.83
N ASN A 162 -6.81 -9.62 4.61
CA ASN A 162 -6.30 -8.32 4.24
C ASN A 162 -7.27 -7.25 4.73
N GLN A 163 -6.78 -6.29 5.52
CA GLN A 163 -7.60 -5.21 6.05
C GLN A 163 -7.79 -4.15 4.97
N VAL A 164 -9.04 -3.87 4.62
CA VAL A 164 -9.42 -2.89 3.61
C VAL A 164 -10.41 -1.91 4.23
N GLU A 165 -10.03 -0.64 4.25
CA GLU A 165 -10.93 0.47 4.59
C GLU A 165 -11.76 0.84 3.36
N ILE A 166 -13.08 0.75 3.49
CA ILE A 166 -13.99 0.95 2.36
C ILE A 166 -14.17 2.43 2.07
N LYS A 167 -13.69 2.86 0.91
CA LYS A 167 -13.88 4.22 0.38
C LYS A 167 -15.11 4.30 -0.52
N ALA A 168 -15.62 5.51 -0.74
CA ALA A 168 -16.77 5.74 -1.64
C ALA A 168 -16.49 5.30 -3.09
N GLU A 169 -15.24 5.42 -3.55
CA GLU A 169 -14.79 4.97 -4.87
C GLU A 169 -14.96 3.47 -5.11
N MET A 170 -15.08 2.68 -4.05
CA MET A 170 -15.21 1.22 -4.11
C MET A 170 -16.65 0.75 -4.29
N VAL A 171 -17.63 1.65 -4.26
CA VAL A 171 -19.06 1.30 -4.37
C VAL A 171 -19.36 0.63 -5.71
N GLY A 172 -20.13 -0.45 -5.65
CA GLY A 172 -20.50 -1.25 -6.82
C GLY A 172 -19.48 -2.32 -7.22
N HIS A 173 -18.25 -2.29 -6.69
CA HIS A 173 -17.25 -3.33 -6.89
C HIS A 173 -17.46 -4.53 -5.95
N TYR A 174 -16.85 -5.67 -6.27
CA TYR A 174 -16.84 -6.83 -5.38
C TYR A 174 -15.70 -6.76 -4.37
N LEU A 175 -15.96 -7.20 -3.12
CA LEU A 175 -14.93 -7.28 -2.08
C LEU A 175 -13.68 -8.07 -2.51
N GLY A 176 -13.88 -9.11 -3.30
CA GLY A 176 -12.78 -9.94 -3.80
C GLY A 176 -11.76 -9.21 -4.69
N GLU A 177 -12.14 -8.07 -5.28
CA GLU A 177 -11.25 -7.26 -6.14
C GLU A 177 -10.17 -6.54 -5.33
N PHE A 178 -10.44 -6.23 -4.07
CA PHE A 178 -9.52 -5.50 -3.18
C PHE A 178 -8.55 -6.41 -2.42
N SER A 179 -8.65 -7.73 -2.61
CA SER A 179 -7.79 -8.71 -1.96
C SER A 179 -7.22 -9.67 -3.00
N ILE A 180 -5.95 -9.43 -3.36
CA ILE A 180 -5.21 -10.26 -4.30
C ILE A 180 -5.01 -11.65 -3.68
N SER A 181 -5.36 -12.70 -4.41
CA SER A 181 -5.28 -14.09 -3.95
C SER A 181 -3.93 -14.77 -4.23
N TYR A 182 -3.03 -14.08 -4.94
CA TYR A 182 -1.72 -14.58 -5.32
C TYR A 182 -0.66 -13.50 -5.06
N SER A 183 0.60 -13.91 -4.98
CA SER A 183 1.73 -12.98 -4.98
C SER A 183 2.17 -12.73 -6.43
N PRO A 184 2.21 -11.47 -6.92
CA PRO A 184 2.74 -11.17 -8.23
C PRO A 184 4.17 -11.70 -8.38
N VAL A 185 4.38 -12.56 -9.38
CA VAL A 185 5.69 -13.14 -9.66
C VAL A 185 6.50 -12.11 -10.42
N LYS A 186 7.60 -11.64 -9.83
CA LYS A 186 8.62 -10.88 -10.54
C LYS A 186 9.66 -11.87 -11.02
N HIS A 187 9.75 -12.06 -12.33
CA HIS A 187 10.79 -12.91 -12.90
C HIS A 187 12.15 -12.28 -12.59
N GLY A 188 12.98 -13.02 -11.85
CA GLY A 188 14.38 -12.67 -11.66
C GLY A 188 15.19 -13.01 -12.90
N ARG A 189 16.49 -12.73 -12.85
CA ARG A 189 17.42 -13.32 -13.81
C ARG A 189 17.32 -14.84 -13.68
N PRO A 190 17.17 -15.58 -14.79
CA PRO A 190 17.20 -17.03 -14.72
C PRO A 190 18.52 -17.48 -14.07
N GLY A 191 18.43 -18.37 -13.09
CA GLY A 191 19.62 -18.98 -12.50
C GLY A 191 20.41 -19.76 -13.56
N ILE A 192 21.70 -20.00 -13.32
CA ILE A 192 22.48 -20.88 -14.20
C ILE A 192 21.80 -22.25 -14.22
N GLY A 193 21.45 -22.75 -15.41
CA GLY A 193 20.72 -24.01 -15.59
C GLY A 193 19.19 -23.91 -15.59
N ALA A 194 18.61 -22.72 -15.35
CA ALA A 194 17.15 -22.52 -15.37
C ALA A 194 16.60 -22.33 -16.80
N THR A 195 17.42 -21.91 -17.75
CA THR A 195 17.04 -21.81 -19.17
C THR A 195 17.71 -22.90 -19.99
N HIS A 196 17.02 -23.38 -21.03
CA HIS A 196 17.53 -24.44 -21.91
C HIS A 196 18.89 -24.08 -22.55
N SER A 197 19.13 -22.80 -22.86
CA SER A 197 20.40 -22.30 -23.40
C SER A 197 21.53 -22.24 -22.35
N SER A 198 21.20 -22.00 -21.08
CA SER A 198 22.19 -21.95 -19.99
C SER A 198 22.63 -23.33 -19.48
N ARG A 199 21.99 -24.41 -19.94
CA ARG A 199 22.26 -25.78 -19.48
C ARG A 199 23.66 -26.29 -19.85
N PHE A 200 24.24 -25.73 -20.91
CA PHE A 200 25.55 -26.14 -21.45
C PHE A 200 26.67 -25.13 -21.19
N ILE A 201 26.42 -24.10 -20.37
CA ILE A 201 27.46 -23.15 -20.00
C ILE A 201 28.30 -23.78 -18.88
N PRO A 202 29.60 -24.05 -19.09
CA PRO A 202 30.44 -24.65 -18.07
C PRO A 202 30.64 -23.67 -16.91
N LEU A 203 30.36 -24.15 -15.70
CA LEU A 203 30.68 -23.45 -14.45
C LEU A 203 32.18 -23.62 -14.16
N LYS A 204 32.84 -22.54 -13.74
CA LYS A 204 34.26 -22.51 -13.38
C LYS A 204 34.43 -22.48 -11.87
#